data_AF-A0A4Y2TKC7-F1
#
_entry.id   AF-A0A4Y2TKC7-F1
#
_cell.length_a   1.000
_cell.length_b   1.000
_cell.length_c   1.000
_cell.angle_alpha   90.00
_cell.angle_beta   90.00
_cell.angle_gamma   90.00
#
_symmetry.space_group_name_H-M   'P 1'
#
loop_
_entity.id
_entity.type
_entity.pdbx_description
1 polymer ?
#
loop_
_entity_poly.entity_id
_entity_poly.type
_entity_poly.pdbx_seq_one_letter_code
_entity_poly.pdbx_strand_id
1 'polypeptide(L)'
;MANIIVLRKPGKYPKFPQSYRPVSLLSSLGKVFEKMLQRRIKEHYEGNNIIPPEQLGFRENHSTVHQLLRVTDTITEANNNKFYT
;
A
#
# COMPACT_ATOMS: atom_id res chain seq x y z
N MET A 1 10.76 14.73 -17.17
CA MET A 1 11.12 13.31 -17.37
C MET A 1 11.53 12.70 -16.03
N ALA A 2 11.16 11.44 -15.76
CA ALA A 2 11.60 10.72 -14.58
C ALA A 2 12.91 9.97 -14.89
N ASN A 3 13.84 9.93 -13.94
CA ASN A 3 15.05 9.12 -14.05
C ASN A 3 14.77 7.71 -13.52
N ILE A 4 15.09 6.65 -14.29
CA ILE A 4 14.85 5.27 -13.87
C ILE A 4 16.14 4.72 -13.24
N ILE A 5 16.07 4.37 -11.96
CA ILE A 5 17.14 3.66 -11.27
C ILE A 5 16.72 2.21 -11.00
N VAL A 6 17.66 1.28 -11.06
CA VAL A 6 17.38 -0.15 -10.89
C VAL A 6 17.92 -0.62 -9.55
N LEU A 7 17.03 -1.04 -8.64
CA LEU A 7 17.39 -1.53 -7.32
C LEU A 7 17.38 -3.05 -7.28
N ARG A 8 18.44 -3.66 -6.72
CA ARG A 8 18.49 -5.11 -6.52
C ARG A 8 17.60 -5.52 -5.34
N LYS A 9 16.77 -6.54 -5.52
CA LYS A 9 15.97 -7.16 -4.46
C LYS A 9 16.87 -8.03 -3.56
N PRO A 10 16.83 -7.87 -2.22
CA PRO A 10 17.55 -8.73 -1.30
C PRO A 10 17.18 -10.21 -1.47
N GLY A 11 18.16 -11.10 -1.27
CA GLY A 11 17.94 -12.56 -1.29
C GLY A 11 17.59 -13.18 -2.65
N LYS A 12 17.67 -12.42 -3.75
CA LYS A 12 17.41 -12.93 -5.11
C LYS A 12 18.70 -13.10 -5.93
N TYR A 13 18.71 -14.12 -6.80
CA TYR A 13 19.85 -14.48 -7.63
C TYR A 13 20.12 -13.42 -8.72
N PRO A 14 21.30 -12.79 -8.80
CA PRO A 14 21.54 -11.60 -9.64
C PRO A 14 21.36 -11.80 -11.15
N LYS A 15 21.45 -13.02 -11.67
CA LYS A 15 21.36 -13.24 -13.12
C LYS A 15 19.93 -13.14 -13.67
N PHE A 16 18.92 -13.12 -12.80
CA PHE A 16 17.53 -13.04 -13.21
C PHE A 16 17.02 -11.60 -13.25
N PRO A 17 16.38 -11.14 -14.34
CA PRO A 17 15.78 -9.81 -14.41
C PRO A 17 14.79 -9.52 -13.29
N GLN A 18 14.05 -10.54 -12.82
CA GLN A 18 13.07 -10.42 -11.74
C GLN A 18 13.71 -10.07 -10.38
N SER A 19 15.03 -10.23 -10.25
CA SER A 19 15.82 -9.86 -9.07
C SER A 19 16.01 -8.36 -8.93
N TYR A 20 15.52 -7.55 -9.88
CA TYR A 20 15.63 -6.10 -9.85
C TYR A 20 14.25 -5.44 -9.81
N ARG A 21 14.21 -4.21 -9.27
CA ARG A 21 13.04 -3.33 -9.22
C ARG A 21 13.43 -1.98 -9.82
N PRO A 22 12.93 -1.63 -11.01
CA PRO A 22 13.08 -0.27 -11.51
C PRO A 22 12.25 0.69 -10.64
N VAL A 23 12.81 1.85 -10.34
CA VAL A 23 12.18 2.94 -9.58
C VAL A 23 12.31 4.21 -10.38
N SER A 24 11.17 4.85 -10.67
CA SER A 24 11.11 6.15 -11.34
C SER A 24 11.30 7.26 -10.31
N LEU A 25 12.43 7.96 -10.40
CA LEU A 25 12.72 9.14 -9.59
C LEU A 25 12.31 10.40 -10.35
N LEU A 26 11.27 11.05 -9.86
CA LEU A 26 10.90 12.38 -10.32
C LEU A 26 11.91 13.43 -9.85
N SER A 27 12.01 14.52 -10.61
CA SER A 27 12.71 15.73 -10.17
C SER A 27 12.07 16.28 -8.89
N SER A 28 12.80 17.10 -8.15
CA SER A 28 12.28 17.73 -6.92
C SER A 28 10.95 18.46 -7.18
N LEU A 29 10.86 19.20 -8.29
CA LEU A 29 9.63 19.87 -8.70
C LEU A 29 8.49 18.88 -9.00
N GLY A 30 8.80 17.77 -9.68
CA GLY A 30 7.82 16.72 -9.95
C GLY A 30 7.25 16.09 -8.66
N LYS A 31 8.09 15.86 -7.65
CA LYS A 31 7.65 15.36 -6.33
C LYS A 31 6.76 16.35 -5.59
N VAL A 32 7.08 17.65 -5.67
CA VAL A 32 6.22 18.70 -5.08
C VAL A 32 4.86 18.71 -5.76
N PHE A 33 4.82 18.66 -7.10
CA PHE A 33 3.58 18.58 -7.86
C PHE A 33 2.75 17.32 -7.53
N GLU A 34 3.39 16.15 -7.48
CA GLU A 34 2.75 14.89 -7.09
C GLU A 34 2.12 15.00 -5.71
N LYS A 35 2.82 15.59 -4.73
CA LYS A 35 2.29 15.78 -3.37
C LYS A 35 1.08 16.72 -3.33
N MET A 36 1.08 17.78 -4.14
CA MET A 36 -0.09 18.65 -4.28
C MET A 36 -1.30 17.91 -4.86
N LEU A 37 -1.06 17.07 -5.88
CA LEU A 37 -2.10 16.26 -6.51
C LEU A 37 -2.64 15.20 -5.55
N GLN A 38 -1.76 14.49 -4.85
CA GLN A 38 -2.11 13.48 -3.85
C GLN A 38 -3.04 14.05 -2.78
N ARG A 39 -2.76 15.28 -2.29
CA ARG A 39 -3.63 15.94 -1.30
C ARG A 39 -5.05 16.14 -1.82
N ARG A 40 -5.21 16.64 -3.05
CA ARG A 40 -6.54 16.85 -3.66
C ARG A 40 -7.30 15.55 -3.88
N ILE A 41 -6.61 14.52 -4.36
CA ILE A 41 -7.19 13.19 -4.55
C ILE A 41 -7.63 12.61 -3.20
N LYS A 42 -6.82 12.82 -2.16
CA LYS A 42 -7.13 12.41 -0.78
C LYS A 42 -8.40 13.03 -0.25
N GLU A 43 -8.50 14.36 -0.30
CA GLU A 43 -9.70 15.08 0.12
C GLU A 43 -10.95 14.57 -0.61
N HIS A 44 -10.83 14.27 -1.90
CA HIS A 44 -11.93 13.74 -2.70
C HIS A 44 -12.35 12.32 -2.29
N TYR A 45 -11.42 11.36 -2.17
CA TYR A 45 -11.80 9.98 -1.86
C TYR A 45 -12.26 9.81 -0.42
N GLU A 46 -11.75 10.62 0.52
CA GLU A 46 -12.18 10.59 1.92
C GLU A 46 -13.57 11.24 2.08
N GLY A 47 -13.81 12.40 1.47
CA GLY A 47 -15.11 13.07 1.55
C GLY A 47 -16.26 12.27 0.93
N ASN A 48 -15.96 11.39 -0.04
CA ASN A 48 -16.95 10.55 -0.72
C ASN A 48 -16.95 9.09 -0.24
N ASN A 49 -16.18 8.73 0.79
CA ASN A 49 -16.06 7.35 1.30
C ASN A 49 -15.79 6.30 0.21
N ILE A 50 -14.94 6.63 -0.77
CA ILE A 50 -14.69 5.78 -1.95
C ILE A 50 -13.88 4.54 -1.60
N ILE A 51 -12.93 4.67 -0.66
CA ILE A 51 -12.03 3.59 -0.28
C ILE A 51 -12.70 2.73 0.81
N PRO A 52 -12.84 1.40 0.61
CA PRO A 52 -13.45 0.52 1.60
C PRO A 52 -12.74 0.59 2.96
N PRO A 53 -13.49 0.49 4.08
CA PRO A 53 -12.89 0.52 5.42
C PRO A 53 -11.93 -0.66 5.66
N GLU A 54 -12.05 -1.77 4.94
CA GLU A 54 -11.17 -2.94 5.02
C GLU A 54 -9.80 -2.73 4.37
N GLN A 55 -9.67 -1.71 3.50
CA GLN A 55 -8.40 -1.36 2.88
C GLN A 55 -7.61 -0.45 3.83
N LEU A 56 -6.56 -1.00 4.44
CA LEU A 56 -5.70 -0.29 5.41
C LEU A 56 -4.35 0.14 4.84
N GLY A 57 -3.96 -0.39 3.66
CA GLY A 57 -2.70 -0.06 3.01
C GLY A 57 -2.65 1.40 2.53
N PHE A 58 -1.54 2.09 2.82
CA PHE A 58 -1.27 3.47 2.39
C PHE A 58 -2.31 4.50 2.87
N ARG A 59 -3.02 4.21 3.96
CA ARG A 59 -3.96 5.14 4.60
C ARG A 59 -3.37 5.73 5.86
N GLU A 60 -3.76 6.97 6.16
CA GLU A 60 -3.43 7.59 7.44
C GLU A 60 -4.06 6.82 8.60
N ASN A 61 -3.37 6.81 9.75
CA ASN A 61 -3.78 6.11 10.98
C ASN A 61 -3.98 4.60 10.85
N HIS A 62 -3.50 3.99 9.76
CA HIS A 62 -3.59 2.57 9.51
C HIS A 62 -2.20 1.93 9.43
N SER A 63 -2.09 0.70 9.95
CA SER A 63 -0.86 -0.09 9.93
C SER A 63 -1.16 -1.51 9.45
N THR A 64 -0.11 -2.24 9.09
CA THR A 64 -0.23 -3.68 8.78
C THR A 64 -0.66 -4.49 10.00
N VAL A 65 -0.36 -4.02 11.22
CA VAL A 65 -0.79 -4.65 12.48
C VAL A 65 -2.31 -4.55 12.64
N HIS A 66 -2.91 -3.40 12.33
CA HIS A 66 -4.37 -3.26 12.36
C HIS A 66 -5.05 -4.25 11.41
N GLN A 67 -4.46 -4.52 10.24
CA GLN A 67 -5.03 -5.51 9.31
C GLN A 67 -4.92 -6.93 9.84
N LEU A 68 -3.77 -7.29 10.43
CA LEU A 68 -3.58 -8.60 11.02
C LEU A 68 -4.52 -8.84 12.20
N LEU A 69 -4.70 -7.83 13.05
CA LEU A 69 -5.65 -7.90 14.16
C LEU A 69 -7.07 -8.14 13.64
N ARG A 70 -7.54 -7.31 12.72
CA ARG A 70 -8.87 -7.45 12.10
C ARG A 70 -9.09 -8.85 11.53
N VAL A 71 -8.12 -9.40 10.79
CA VAL A 71 -8.22 -10.75 10.22
C VAL A 71 -8.27 -11.82 11.32
N THR A 72 -7.45 -11.67 12.36
CA THR A 72 -7.39 -12.61 13.49
C THR A 72 -8.70 -12.60 14.28
N ASP A 73 -9.26 -11.42 14.53
CA ASP A 73 -10.54 -11.23 15.23
C ASP A 73 -11.67 -11.87 14.42
N THR A 74 -11.70 -11.61 13.09
CA THR A 74 -12.69 -12.20 12.18
C THR A 74 -12.66 -13.73 12.23
N ILE A 75 -11.46 -14.33 12.21
CA ILE A 75 -11.30 -15.78 12.31
C ILE A 75 -11.75 -16.30 13.68
N THR A 76 -11.39 -15.60 14.76
CA THR A 76 -11.72 -15.99 16.13
C THR A 76 -13.23 -15.93 16.38
N GLU A 77 -13.90 -14.88 15.90
CA GLU A 77 -15.36 -14.76 15.94
C GLU A 77 -16.04 -15.86 15.13
N ALA A 78 -15.55 -16.12 13.92
CA ALA A 78 -16.11 -17.18 13.09
C ALA A 78 -15.99 -18.55 13.76
N ASN A 79 -14.87 -18.76 14.45
CA ASN A 79 -14.60 -19.98 15.18
C ASN A 79 -15.52 -20.16 16.39
N ASN A 80 -15.72 -19.10 17.17
CA ASN A 80 -16.58 -19.12 18.36
C ASN A 80 -18.06 -19.32 18.01
N ASN A 81 -18.49 -18.75 16.89
CA ASN A 81 -19.86 -18.85 16.41
C ASN A 81 -20.17 -20.16 15.66
N LYS A 82 -19.21 -21.08 15.57
CA LYS A 82 -19.32 -22.36 14.86
C LYS A 82 -19.79 -22.19 13.40
N PHE A 83 -19.32 -21.15 12.70
CA PHE A 83 -19.63 -20.98 11.27
C PHE A 83 -18.93 -22.02 10.36
N TYR A 84 -18.31 -23.05 10.93
CA TYR A 84 -17.90 -24.24 10.20
C TYR A 84 -19.13 -25.07 9.86
N THR A 85 -19.39 -25.25 8.56
CA THR A 85 -20.24 -26.33 8.05
C THR A 85 -19.38 -27.54 7.77
#